data_AF-A0A9D5L7U0-F1
#
_entry.id   AF-A0A9D5L7U0-F1
#
_cell.length_a   1.000
_cell.length_b   1.000
_cell.length_c   1.000
_cell.angle_alpha   90.00
_cell.angle_beta   90.00
_cell.angle_gamma   90.00
#
_symmetry.space_group_name_H-M   'P 1'
#
loop_
_entity.id
_entity.type
_entity.pdbx_description
1 polymer ?
#
loop_
_entity_poly.entity_id
_entity_poly.type
_entity_poly.pdbx_seq_one_letter_code
_entity_poly.pdbx_strand_id
1 'polypeptide(L)'
;MTTLADELKKGLEKTYPSTSGKPLFFDEKRYETLYARKFADLFSIPEKDRDVFYEAFNIATQGQGNELRKVNSVISSALLSLLTFYPHFGNTDKSKYLIINGERYYRCFFEVRNRVINPSRPSCVDVALISVDEKKILFLESKLSEYADGVEARHEYGKGYKSLYEECGLFSIALSKHFRLGERKDKLILKSLDDKEKIYIEGIKQSISHLIGLVRGPQFYKQGYYPKDYYEEYEDFYEKADVIEYATILFDPTAFNVNTQEFKDYSELYSKTIIEHGKEIVDCIKSWDNGESEYKKRIEILDRILTYQRLLSDKNNRRLVAESVLKYYKF
;
A
#
# COMPACT_ATOMS: atom_id res chain seq x y z
N MET A 1 5.01 25.18 11.51
CA MET A 1 5.94 24.08 11.25
C MET A 1 5.72 23.65 9.81
N THR A 2 6.77 23.48 9.00
CA THR A 2 6.65 23.14 7.57
C THR A 2 6.19 21.69 7.42
N THR A 3 5.16 21.44 6.60
CA THR A 3 4.67 20.07 6.34
C THR A 3 5.42 19.42 5.17
N LEU A 4 5.32 18.09 5.02
CA LEU A 4 5.88 17.41 3.85
C LEU A 4 5.26 17.92 2.55
N ALA A 5 3.95 18.18 2.54
CA ALA A 5 3.26 18.77 1.38
C ALA A 5 3.84 20.16 1.02
N ASP A 6 4.22 20.96 2.02
CA ASP A 6 4.85 22.27 1.82
C ASP A 6 6.25 22.19 1.23
N GLU A 7 6.98 21.10 1.46
CA GLU A 7 8.27 20.88 0.85
C GLU A 7 8.14 20.32 -0.57
N LEU A 8 7.26 19.33 -0.77
CA LEU A 8 7.06 18.69 -2.08
C LEU A 8 6.53 19.69 -3.12
N LYS A 9 5.70 20.67 -2.72
CA LYS A 9 5.25 21.74 -3.63
C LYS A 9 6.39 22.64 -4.12
N LYS A 10 7.50 22.78 -3.36
CA LYS A 10 8.65 23.61 -3.78
C LYS A 10 9.39 23.00 -4.97
N GLY A 11 9.25 21.69 -5.17
CA GLY A 11 9.79 20.98 -6.34
C GLY A 11 8.98 21.19 -7.62
N LEU A 12 7.88 21.95 -7.57
CA LEU A 12 6.97 22.18 -8.70
C LEU A 12 6.94 23.67 -9.06
N GLU A 13 6.86 23.98 -10.35
CA GLU A 13 6.67 25.36 -10.83
C GLU A 13 5.32 25.93 -10.40
N LYS A 14 4.30 25.06 -10.30
CA LYS A 14 2.94 25.43 -9.95
C LYS A 14 2.22 24.26 -9.28
N THR A 15 1.37 24.60 -8.31
CA THR A 15 0.41 23.68 -7.70
C THR A 15 -1.00 24.26 -7.76
N TYR A 16 -2.00 23.41 -7.57
CA TYR A 16 -3.40 23.79 -7.56
C TYR A 16 -4.06 23.40 -6.23
N PRO A 17 -4.97 24.21 -5.68
CA PRO A 17 -5.69 23.81 -4.47
C PRO A 17 -6.83 22.85 -4.84
N SER A 18 -6.96 21.75 -4.11
CA SER A 18 -8.19 20.95 -4.09
C SER A 18 -9.32 21.69 -3.37
N THR A 19 -10.55 21.16 -3.43
CA THR A 19 -11.69 21.72 -2.69
C THR A 19 -11.47 21.72 -1.17
N SER A 20 -10.66 20.79 -0.65
CA SER A 20 -10.28 20.72 0.76
C SER A 20 -8.96 21.46 1.08
N GLY A 21 -8.42 22.25 0.14
CA GLY A 21 -7.19 23.03 0.33
C GLY A 21 -5.88 22.24 0.24
N LYS A 22 -5.94 20.91 0.02
CA LYS A 22 -4.73 20.10 -0.22
C LYS A 22 -4.09 20.47 -1.56
N PRO A 23 -2.74 20.58 -1.63
CA PRO A 23 -2.04 20.87 -2.87
C PRO A 23 -2.09 19.70 -3.85
N LEU A 24 -2.31 20.05 -5.11
CA LEU A 24 -2.44 19.16 -6.25
C LEU A 24 -1.39 19.49 -7.31
N PHE A 25 -1.02 18.49 -8.11
CA PHE A 25 -0.16 18.68 -9.28
C PHE A 25 -0.88 19.45 -10.39
N PHE A 26 -2.13 19.10 -10.67
CA PHE A 26 -2.90 19.65 -11.79
C PHE A 26 -4.28 20.16 -11.35
N ASP A 27 -4.89 21.02 -12.18
CA ASP A 27 -6.27 21.47 -12.00
C ASP A 27 -7.28 20.35 -12.29
N GLU A 28 -8.00 19.90 -11.25
CA GLU A 28 -8.98 18.81 -11.33
C GLU A 28 -10.09 19.06 -12.35
N LYS A 29 -10.52 20.30 -12.54
CA LYS A 29 -11.66 20.60 -13.42
C LYS A 29 -11.32 20.49 -14.91
N ARG A 30 -10.03 20.47 -15.25
CA ARG A 30 -9.56 20.62 -16.64
C ARG A 30 -8.90 19.37 -17.19
N TYR A 31 -8.33 18.52 -16.34
CA TYR A 31 -7.30 17.58 -16.80
C TYR A 31 -7.44 16.15 -16.27
N GLU A 32 -8.54 15.80 -15.62
CA GLU A 32 -8.73 14.46 -15.03
C GLU A 32 -8.51 13.33 -16.06
N THR A 33 -8.96 13.51 -17.30
CA THR A 33 -8.75 12.55 -18.41
C THR A 33 -7.34 12.55 -18.99
N LEU A 34 -6.48 13.48 -18.59
CA LEU A 34 -5.12 13.68 -19.11
C LEU A 34 -4.04 13.44 -18.06
N TYR A 35 -4.39 13.00 -16.84
CA TYR A 35 -3.42 12.84 -15.75
C TYR A 35 -2.29 11.88 -16.10
N ALA A 36 -2.57 10.72 -16.69
CA ALA A 36 -1.54 9.76 -17.09
C ALA A 36 -0.46 10.42 -17.97
N ARG A 37 -0.89 11.13 -19.03
CA ARG A 37 0.01 11.88 -19.92
C ARG A 37 0.76 12.98 -19.18
N LYS A 38 0.08 13.77 -18.35
CA LYS A 38 0.69 14.89 -17.62
C LYS A 38 1.73 14.42 -16.60
N PHE A 39 1.48 13.31 -15.91
CA PHE A 39 2.46 12.70 -15.02
C PHE A 39 3.64 12.13 -15.80
N ALA A 40 3.39 11.48 -16.95
CA ALA A 40 4.46 11.02 -17.81
C ALA A 40 5.37 12.17 -18.27
N ASP A 41 4.79 13.31 -18.65
CA ASP A 41 5.56 14.50 -19.02
C ASP A 41 6.29 15.10 -17.81
N LEU A 42 5.61 15.31 -16.67
CA LEU A 42 6.18 15.91 -15.45
C LEU A 42 7.36 15.09 -14.91
N PHE A 43 7.22 13.77 -14.88
CA PHE A 43 8.25 12.85 -14.40
C PHE A 43 9.11 12.27 -15.51
N SER A 44 9.11 12.87 -16.71
CA SER A 44 10.03 12.52 -17.79
C SER A 44 10.04 11.01 -18.11
N ILE A 45 8.87 10.38 -18.10
CA ILE A 45 8.71 8.97 -18.45
C ILE A 45 9.06 8.81 -19.95
N PRO A 46 10.02 7.93 -20.31
CA PRO A 46 10.47 7.77 -21.69
C PRO A 46 9.31 7.41 -22.62
N GLU A 47 9.31 7.97 -23.84
CA GLU A 47 8.23 7.75 -24.80
C GLU A 47 7.94 6.27 -25.07
N LYS A 48 9.01 5.45 -25.17
CA LYS A 48 8.92 4.00 -25.34
C LYS A 48 8.22 3.25 -24.18
N ASP A 49 8.15 3.86 -22.99
CA ASP A 49 7.60 3.24 -21.78
C ASP A 49 6.22 3.84 -21.42
N ARG A 50 5.71 4.81 -22.21
CA ARG A 50 4.47 5.54 -21.90
C ARG A 50 3.22 4.67 -21.93
N ASP A 51 3.10 3.76 -22.88
CA ASP A 51 1.91 2.90 -22.97
C ASP A 51 1.82 1.96 -21.74
N VAL A 52 2.95 1.38 -21.34
CA VAL A 52 3.07 0.57 -20.11
C VAL A 52 2.73 1.42 -18.89
N PHE A 53 3.26 2.65 -18.81
CA PHE A 53 2.96 3.56 -17.71
C PHE A 53 1.47 3.94 -17.67
N TYR A 54 0.82 4.20 -18.81
CA TYR A 54 -0.60 4.55 -18.87
C TYR A 54 -1.49 3.40 -18.43
N GLU A 55 -1.15 2.17 -18.80
CA GLU A 55 -1.88 0.99 -18.36
C GLU A 55 -1.75 0.78 -16.85
N ALA A 56 -0.52 0.85 -16.33
CA ALA A 56 -0.25 0.80 -14.90
C ALA A 56 -0.99 1.92 -14.15
N PHE A 57 -1.00 3.13 -14.71
CA PHE A 57 -1.73 4.28 -14.15
C PHE A 57 -3.24 4.00 -14.08
N ASN A 58 -3.84 3.47 -15.15
CA ASN A 58 -5.27 3.18 -15.16
C ASN A 58 -5.64 2.14 -14.10
N ILE A 59 -4.87 1.06 -13.98
CA ILE A 59 -5.08 0.03 -12.95
C ILE A 59 -4.91 0.61 -11.55
N ALA A 60 -3.86 1.41 -11.33
CA ALA A 60 -3.54 2.01 -10.04
C ALA A 60 -4.54 3.09 -9.57
N THR A 61 -5.33 3.68 -10.48
CA THR A 61 -6.09 4.91 -10.19
C THR A 61 -7.57 4.86 -10.53
N GLN A 62 -8.02 3.88 -11.30
CA GLN A 62 -9.44 3.70 -11.63
C GLN A 62 -10.04 2.53 -10.84
N GLY A 63 -9.81 2.51 -9.53
CA GLY A 63 -10.31 1.50 -8.60
C GLY A 63 -11.80 1.66 -8.26
N GLN A 64 -12.16 1.36 -7.00
CA GLN A 64 -13.57 1.35 -6.54
C GLN A 64 -14.10 2.72 -6.08
N GLY A 65 -13.31 3.80 -6.17
CA GLY A 65 -13.62 5.11 -5.60
C GLY A 65 -13.03 6.30 -6.35
N ASN A 66 -12.67 7.35 -5.59
CA ASN A 66 -12.12 8.62 -6.11
C ASN A 66 -10.59 8.56 -6.27
N GLU A 67 -10.01 7.39 -6.56
CA GLU A 67 -8.56 7.20 -6.62
C GLU A 67 -7.90 8.12 -7.65
N LEU A 68 -8.56 8.39 -8.78
CA LEU A 68 -8.10 9.32 -9.80
C LEU A 68 -7.94 10.77 -9.30
N ARG A 69 -8.72 11.20 -8.31
CA ARG A 69 -8.52 12.51 -7.67
C ARG A 69 -7.41 12.45 -6.62
N LYS A 70 -7.34 11.35 -5.87
CA LYS A 70 -6.31 11.15 -4.84
C LYS A 70 -4.90 11.10 -5.44
N VAL A 71 -4.72 10.49 -6.62
CA VAL A 71 -3.42 10.42 -7.30
C VAL A 71 -2.89 11.80 -7.69
N ASN A 72 -3.77 12.77 -7.91
CA ASN A 72 -3.39 14.15 -8.23
C ASN A 72 -2.88 14.96 -7.01
N SER A 73 -2.94 14.42 -5.80
CA SER A 73 -2.35 15.07 -4.63
C SER A 73 -0.83 14.95 -4.60
N VAL A 74 -0.12 16.01 -4.21
CA VAL A 74 1.35 15.98 -4.07
C VAL A 74 1.85 15.01 -3.00
N ILE A 75 0.97 14.59 -2.09
CA ILE A 75 1.22 13.58 -1.05
C ILE A 75 0.54 12.24 -1.37
N SER A 76 0.40 11.89 -2.65
CA SER A 76 -0.20 10.62 -3.05
C SER A 76 0.77 9.43 -2.94
N SER A 77 0.43 8.46 -2.08
CA SER A 77 1.13 7.17 -1.99
C SER A 77 0.97 6.29 -3.22
N ALA A 78 -0.18 6.37 -3.88
CA ALA A 78 -0.46 5.63 -5.13
C ALA A 78 0.40 6.15 -6.29
N LEU A 79 0.59 7.48 -6.39
CA LEU A 79 1.51 8.04 -7.38
C LEU A 79 2.95 7.63 -7.09
N LEU A 80 3.36 7.68 -5.82
CA LEU A 80 4.71 7.31 -5.42
C LEU A 80 5.03 5.84 -5.72
N SER A 81 4.12 4.91 -5.38
CA SER A 81 4.28 3.49 -5.70
C SER A 81 4.31 3.28 -7.21
N LEU A 82 3.39 3.89 -7.95
CA LEU A 82 3.35 3.82 -9.41
C LEU A 82 4.68 4.26 -10.04
N LEU A 83 5.17 5.45 -9.72
CA LEU A 83 6.42 5.99 -10.27
C LEU A 83 7.65 5.15 -9.92
N THR A 84 7.61 4.46 -8.79
CA THR A 84 8.72 3.60 -8.33
C THR A 84 8.69 2.23 -9.02
N PHE A 85 7.52 1.61 -9.16
CA PHE A 85 7.40 0.20 -9.53
C PHE A 85 6.91 -0.05 -10.96
N TYR A 86 6.41 0.96 -11.69
CA TYR A 86 5.96 0.78 -13.08
C TYR A 86 7.02 0.20 -14.03
N PRO A 87 8.35 0.39 -13.84
CA PRO A 87 9.34 -0.22 -14.74
C PRO A 87 9.28 -1.76 -14.74
N HIS A 88 8.64 -2.37 -13.73
CA HIS A 88 8.44 -3.81 -13.61
C HIS A 88 7.02 -4.26 -13.98
N PHE A 89 6.13 -3.32 -14.32
CA PHE A 89 4.77 -3.63 -14.73
C PHE A 89 4.76 -4.32 -16.10
N GLY A 90 4.10 -5.48 -16.21
CA GLY A 90 4.09 -6.27 -17.44
C GLY A 90 5.46 -6.82 -17.87
N ASN A 91 6.51 -6.67 -17.04
CA ASN A 91 7.85 -7.09 -17.42
C ASN A 91 7.95 -8.62 -17.54
N THR A 92 8.47 -9.11 -18.65
CA THR A 92 8.76 -10.52 -18.91
C THR A 92 10.27 -10.83 -18.87
N ASP A 93 11.12 -9.82 -18.87
CA ASP A 93 12.57 -9.96 -18.83
C ASP A 93 13.08 -10.11 -17.39
N LYS A 94 13.35 -11.36 -16.99
CA LYS A 94 13.86 -11.71 -15.66
C LYS A 94 15.25 -11.17 -15.35
N SER A 95 15.98 -10.62 -16.33
CA SER A 95 17.26 -9.95 -16.09
C SER A 95 17.10 -8.53 -15.55
N LYS A 96 15.89 -7.95 -15.68
CA LYS A 96 15.51 -6.64 -15.13
C LYS A 96 14.72 -6.86 -13.84
N TYR A 97 15.39 -6.73 -12.72
CA TYR A 97 14.81 -7.00 -11.41
C TYR A 97 15.16 -5.92 -10.38
N LEU A 98 14.29 -5.79 -9.38
CA LEU A 98 14.54 -5.10 -8.12
C LEU A 98 15.17 -6.07 -7.12
N ILE A 99 15.99 -5.54 -6.22
CA ILE A 99 16.54 -6.28 -5.08
C ILE A 99 15.89 -5.74 -3.80
N ILE A 100 15.22 -6.62 -3.06
CA ILE A 100 14.64 -6.30 -1.75
C ILE A 100 15.07 -7.38 -0.78
N ASN A 101 15.76 -7.01 0.29
CA ASN A 101 16.30 -7.95 1.28
C ASN A 101 17.14 -9.10 0.69
N GLY A 102 17.81 -8.86 -0.44
CA GLY A 102 18.62 -9.86 -1.16
C GLY A 102 17.82 -10.75 -2.12
N GLU A 103 16.49 -10.67 -2.12
CA GLU A 103 15.61 -11.36 -3.06
C GLU A 103 15.40 -10.53 -4.33
N ARG A 104 15.27 -11.20 -5.48
CA ARG A 104 15.14 -10.54 -6.79
C ARG A 104 13.72 -10.63 -7.32
N TYR A 105 13.13 -9.48 -7.62
CA TYR A 105 11.76 -9.35 -8.12
C TYR A 105 11.75 -8.71 -9.50
N TYR A 106 11.20 -9.40 -10.50
CA TYR A 106 11.27 -8.90 -11.89
C TYR A 106 9.98 -8.26 -12.39
N ARG A 107 8.84 -8.64 -11.79
CA ARG A 107 7.51 -8.26 -12.27
C ARG A 107 6.69 -7.63 -11.16
N CYS A 108 5.85 -6.67 -11.52
CA CYS A 108 5.00 -5.90 -10.63
C CYS A 108 3.54 -5.93 -11.10
N PHE A 109 2.63 -6.08 -10.14
CA PHE A 109 1.21 -5.83 -10.26
C PHE A 109 0.82 -4.67 -9.32
N PHE A 110 -0.07 -3.80 -9.78
CA PHE A 110 -0.69 -2.74 -8.97
C PHE A 110 -2.12 -3.09 -8.57
N GLU A 111 -2.57 -2.57 -7.43
CA GLU A 111 -3.96 -2.62 -6.95
C GLU A 111 -4.55 -4.03 -7.02
N VAL A 112 -3.78 -5.04 -6.61
CA VAL A 112 -4.20 -6.44 -6.67
C VAL A 112 -5.29 -6.71 -5.64
N ARG A 113 -6.32 -7.42 -6.07
CA ARG A 113 -7.56 -7.58 -5.32
C ARG A 113 -7.65 -8.96 -4.72
N ASN A 114 -7.85 -9.00 -3.41
CA ASN A 114 -7.96 -10.24 -2.64
C ASN A 114 -9.27 -10.30 -1.86
N ARG A 115 -9.79 -11.51 -1.68
CA ARG A 115 -11.07 -11.76 -1.02
C ARG A 115 -10.97 -11.47 0.48
N VAL A 116 -11.91 -10.69 1.02
CA VAL A 116 -12.02 -10.47 2.47
C VAL A 116 -13.42 -10.82 2.98
N ILE A 117 -13.75 -10.39 4.20
CA ILE A 117 -15.02 -10.72 4.89
C ILE A 117 -16.24 -10.31 4.05
N ASN A 118 -16.17 -9.16 3.39
CA ASN A 118 -17.22 -8.70 2.48
C ASN A 118 -16.74 -8.84 1.03
N PRO A 119 -17.28 -9.79 0.24
CA PRO A 119 -16.87 -9.99 -1.14
C PRO A 119 -17.22 -8.81 -2.06
N SER A 120 -18.13 -7.91 -1.67
CA SER A 120 -18.38 -6.68 -2.46
C SER A 120 -17.31 -5.60 -2.27
N ARG A 121 -16.35 -5.81 -1.37
CA ARG A 121 -15.28 -4.87 -1.02
C ARG A 121 -13.97 -5.64 -0.82
N PRO A 122 -13.33 -6.13 -1.89
CA PRO A 122 -12.03 -6.78 -1.80
C PRO A 122 -11.02 -5.88 -1.09
N SER A 123 -10.01 -6.51 -0.53
CA SER A 123 -8.80 -5.82 -0.10
C SER A 123 -7.93 -5.55 -1.34
N CYS A 124 -7.59 -4.29 -1.58
CA CYS A 124 -6.67 -3.90 -2.64
C CYS A 124 -5.29 -3.65 -2.02
N VAL A 125 -4.27 -4.40 -2.42
CA VAL A 125 -2.89 -4.11 -2.03
C VAL A 125 -2.25 -3.29 -3.14
N ASP A 126 -1.57 -2.20 -2.78
CA ASP A 126 -1.02 -1.26 -3.75
C ASP A 126 -0.08 -1.92 -4.77
N VAL A 127 0.82 -2.80 -4.30
CA VAL A 127 1.84 -3.45 -5.14
C VAL A 127 2.01 -4.92 -4.77
N ALA A 128 2.13 -5.79 -5.77
CA ALA A 128 2.62 -7.17 -5.62
C ALA A 128 3.79 -7.42 -6.57
N LEU A 129 4.90 -7.89 -6.02
CA LEU A 129 6.15 -8.14 -6.72
C LEU A 129 6.39 -9.65 -6.85
N ILE A 130 6.65 -10.12 -8.07
CA ILE A 130 6.94 -11.53 -8.35
C ILE A 130 8.44 -11.75 -8.40
N SER A 131 8.90 -12.71 -7.59
CA SER A 131 10.29 -13.17 -7.58
C SER A 131 10.72 -13.78 -8.91
N VAL A 132 12.02 -13.75 -9.23
CA VAL A 132 12.56 -14.28 -10.49
C VAL A 132 12.28 -15.78 -10.67
N ASP A 133 12.27 -16.55 -9.58
CA ASP A 133 11.92 -17.99 -9.60
C ASP A 133 10.41 -18.25 -9.58
N GLU A 134 9.60 -17.19 -9.46
CA GLU A 134 8.13 -17.21 -9.40
C GLU A 134 7.59 -18.01 -8.20
N LYS A 135 8.43 -18.29 -7.19
CA LYS A 135 8.04 -19.03 -5.99
C LYS A 135 7.65 -18.14 -4.82
N LYS A 136 7.91 -16.85 -4.92
CA LYS A 136 7.52 -15.84 -3.93
C LYS A 136 6.78 -14.67 -4.55
N ILE A 137 5.81 -14.16 -3.80
CA ILE A 137 5.16 -12.87 -4.06
C ILE A 137 5.34 -11.98 -2.84
N LEU A 138 5.86 -10.77 -3.04
CA LEU A 138 5.94 -9.76 -2.00
C LEU A 138 4.86 -8.69 -2.21
N PHE A 139 3.92 -8.63 -1.27
CA PHE A 139 2.85 -7.64 -1.22
C PHE A 139 3.30 -6.42 -0.41
N LEU A 140 3.15 -5.24 -1.00
CA LEU A 140 3.56 -3.97 -0.41
C LEU A 140 2.37 -3.02 -0.30
N GLU A 141 2.14 -2.53 0.91
CA GLU A 141 1.23 -1.42 1.21
C GLU A 141 2.03 -0.12 1.32
N SER A 142 1.81 0.82 0.40
CA SER A 142 2.54 2.08 0.25
C SER A 142 1.94 3.18 1.12
N LYS A 143 2.80 3.92 1.84
CA LYS A 143 2.38 5.10 2.60
C LYS A 143 3.38 6.23 2.47
N LEU A 144 2.87 7.45 2.35
CA LEU A 144 3.65 8.68 2.13
C LEU A 144 3.48 9.66 3.29
N SER A 145 2.24 9.97 3.68
CA SER A 145 1.99 10.92 4.77
C SER A 145 0.64 10.74 5.45
N GLU A 146 -0.10 9.68 5.14
CA GLU A 146 -1.43 9.41 5.67
C GLU A 146 -1.43 9.27 7.19
N TYR A 147 -0.31 8.83 7.76
CA TYR A 147 -0.10 8.75 9.21
C TYR A 147 0.01 10.11 9.90
N ALA A 148 0.19 11.22 9.17
CA ALA A 148 0.15 12.57 9.74
C ALA A 148 -1.27 13.16 9.74
N ASP A 149 -2.05 12.90 8.69
CA ASP A 149 -3.39 13.48 8.51
C ASP A 149 -4.53 12.58 9.02
N GLY A 150 -4.29 11.26 9.08
CA GLY A 150 -5.30 10.24 9.33
C GLY A 150 -5.42 9.80 10.79
N VAL A 151 -4.81 10.56 11.72
CA VAL A 151 -4.82 10.19 13.14
C VAL A 151 -6.18 10.40 13.78
N GLU A 152 -6.65 9.40 14.52
CA GLU A 152 -7.93 9.42 15.21
C GLU A 152 -7.82 8.73 16.56
N ALA A 153 -8.69 9.09 17.50
CA ALA A 153 -8.75 8.45 18.80
C ALA A 153 -9.57 7.13 18.77
N ARG A 154 -10.39 6.94 17.73
CA ARG A 154 -11.26 5.76 17.59
C ARG A 154 -11.57 5.45 16.14
N HIS A 155 -11.69 4.16 15.82
CA HIS A 155 -12.13 3.66 14.53
C HIS A 155 -13.21 2.58 14.68
N GLU A 156 -14.22 2.61 13.81
CA GLU A 156 -15.29 1.60 13.78
C GLU A 156 -15.08 0.58 12.65
N TYR A 157 -15.21 -0.70 13.00
CA TYR A 157 -15.19 -1.82 12.06
C TYR A 157 -16.60 -2.37 11.86
N GLY A 158 -16.82 -2.99 10.70
CA GLY A 158 -18.05 -3.75 10.44
C GLY A 158 -18.16 -4.99 11.34
N LYS A 159 -19.40 -5.45 11.57
CA LYS A 159 -19.71 -6.59 12.44
C LYS A 159 -18.87 -7.85 12.18
N GLY A 160 -18.48 -8.09 10.93
CA GLY A 160 -17.75 -9.29 10.53
C GLY A 160 -16.34 -9.41 11.09
N TYR A 161 -15.74 -8.31 11.57
CA TYR A 161 -14.42 -8.33 12.20
C TYR A 161 -14.48 -8.70 13.69
N LYS A 162 -15.67 -8.68 14.31
CA LYS A 162 -15.78 -8.85 15.76
C LYS A 162 -15.29 -10.23 16.24
N SER A 163 -15.69 -11.31 15.57
CA SER A 163 -15.26 -12.66 15.95
C SER A 163 -13.75 -12.87 15.77
N LEU A 164 -13.15 -12.30 14.73
CA LEU A 164 -11.69 -12.36 14.55
C LEU A 164 -10.95 -11.65 15.71
N TYR A 165 -11.41 -10.46 16.10
CA TYR A 165 -10.73 -9.64 17.10
C TYR A 165 -10.96 -10.12 18.54
N GLU A 166 -12.20 -10.49 18.88
CA GLU A 166 -12.60 -10.87 20.22
C GLU A 166 -12.47 -12.39 20.44
N GLU A 167 -13.14 -13.20 19.61
CA GLU A 167 -13.27 -14.65 19.83
C GLU A 167 -12.01 -15.42 19.46
N CYS A 168 -11.36 -15.06 18.35
CA CYS A 168 -10.08 -15.66 17.93
C CYS A 168 -8.86 -15.01 18.60
N GLY A 169 -9.07 -13.98 19.42
CA GLY A 169 -8.04 -13.39 20.29
C GLY A 169 -7.03 -12.47 19.60
N LEU A 170 -7.24 -12.07 18.33
CA LEU A 170 -6.32 -11.17 17.61
C LEU A 170 -6.05 -9.88 18.39
N PHE A 171 -7.08 -9.33 19.04
CA PHE A 171 -6.93 -8.13 19.87
C PHE A 171 -5.96 -8.36 21.03
N SER A 172 -6.15 -9.44 21.78
CA SER A 172 -5.30 -9.77 22.93
C SER A 172 -3.86 -10.04 22.52
N ILE A 173 -3.66 -10.72 21.38
CA ILE A 173 -2.35 -11.12 20.85
C ILE A 173 -1.54 -9.89 20.43
N ALA A 174 -2.10 -9.01 19.61
CA ALA A 174 -1.32 -8.03 18.86
C ALA A 174 -1.66 -6.55 19.15
N LEU A 175 -2.82 -6.27 19.75
CA LEU A 175 -3.38 -4.91 19.77
C LEU A 175 -3.59 -4.35 21.19
N SER A 176 -3.74 -5.22 22.19
CA SER A 176 -4.11 -4.84 23.57
C SER A 176 -3.13 -3.87 24.26
N LYS A 177 -1.86 -3.84 23.82
CA LYS A 177 -0.84 -2.91 24.32
C LYS A 177 -0.98 -1.48 23.79
N HIS A 178 -1.72 -1.28 22.70
CA HIS A 178 -1.82 0.01 21.99
C HIS A 178 -3.27 0.49 21.84
N PHE A 179 -4.23 -0.42 21.99
CA PHE A 179 -5.62 -0.15 21.76
C PHE A 179 -6.49 -0.72 22.89
N ARG A 180 -7.70 -0.21 23.00
CA ARG A 180 -8.80 -0.79 23.79
C ARG A 180 -10.03 -1.00 22.93
N LEU A 181 -10.83 -2.01 23.27
CA LEU A 181 -12.11 -2.25 22.63
C LEU A 181 -13.18 -1.30 23.18
N GLY A 182 -13.97 -0.71 22.30
CA GLY A 182 -15.18 0.02 22.66
C GLY A 182 -16.40 -0.90 22.71
N GLU A 183 -17.37 -0.54 23.55
CA GLU A 183 -18.60 -1.32 23.70
C GLU A 183 -19.63 -0.96 22.62
N ARG A 184 -19.91 -1.90 21.71
CA ARG A 184 -21.11 -1.89 20.85
C ARG A 184 -21.51 -3.31 20.46
N LYS A 185 -22.81 -3.60 20.45
CA LYS A 185 -23.31 -4.97 20.16
C LYS A 185 -23.00 -5.42 18.73
N ASP A 186 -23.04 -4.50 17.78
CA ASP A 186 -23.08 -4.72 16.33
C ASP A 186 -21.84 -4.23 15.57
N LYS A 187 -20.87 -3.63 16.27
CA LYS A 187 -19.62 -3.14 15.69
C LYS A 187 -18.45 -3.42 16.61
N LEU A 188 -17.29 -3.66 16.02
CA LEU A 188 -16.02 -3.63 16.72
C LEU A 188 -15.49 -2.20 16.68
N ILE A 189 -15.06 -1.65 17.82
CA ILE A 189 -14.51 -0.30 17.90
C ILE A 189 -13.10 -0.42 18.49
N LEU A 190 -12.08 -0.02 17.74
CA LEU A 190 -10.73 0.17 18.29
C LEU A 190 -10.60 1.61 18.75
N LYS A 191 -10.09 1.81 19.95
CA LYS A 191 -9.75 3.13 20.49
C LYS A 191 -8.29 3.14 20.91
N SER A 192 -7.67 4.31 20.86
CA SER A 192 -6.42 4.56 21.59
C SER A 192 -6.61 4.28 23.09
N LEU A 193 -5.50 4.03 23.79
CA LEU A 193 -5.51 3.83 25.24
C LEU A 193 -5.98 5.09 25.98
N ASP A 194 -5.56 6.27 25.50
CA ASP A 194 -6.06 7.58 25.93
C ASP A 194 -6.94 8.21 24.84
N ASP A 195 -8.17 8.60 25.18
CA ASP A 195 -9.10 9.26 24.25
C ASP A 195 -8.58 10.61 23.70
N LYS A 196 -7.57 11.20 24.34
CA LYS A 196 -6.89 12.41 23.87
C LYS A 196 -5.77 12.11 22.87
N GLU A 197 -5.24 10.90 22.89
CA GLU A 197 -4.22 10.46 21.97
C GLU A 197 -4.85 10.12 20.63
N LYS A 198 -4.30 10.66 19.54
CA LYS A 198 -4.70 10.31 18.19
C LYS A 198 -3.57 9.53 17.53
N ILE A 199 -3.91 8.34 17.05
CA ILE A 199 -2.97 7.44 16.39
C ILE A 199 -3.53 7.02 15.04
N TYR A 200 -2.66 6.55 14.14
CA TYR A 200 -3.07 6.16 12.80
C TYR A 200 -3.60 4.71 12.78
N ILE A 201 -4.83 4.52 13.29
CA ILE A 201 -5.49 3.21 13.42
C ILE A 201 -5.75 2.56 12.05
N GLU A 202 -6.10 3.38 11.04
CA GLU A 202 -6.46 2.90 9.71
C GLU A 202 -5.32 2.09 9.05
N GLY A 203 -4.05 2.46 9.26
CA GLY A 203 -2.92 1.70 8.72
C GLY A 203 -2.83 0.27 9.26
N ILE A 204 -3.18 0.07 10.54
CA ILE A 204 -3.21 -1.26 11.18
C ILE A 204 -4.41 -2.07 10.66
N LYS A 205 -5.57 -1.41 10.52
CA LYS A 205 -6.77 -2.00 9.93
C LYS A 205 -6.53 -2.52 8.52
N GLN A 206 -5.93 -1.69 7.66
CA GLN A 206 -5.59 -2.03 6.29
C GLN A 206 -4.68 -3.27 6.26
N SER A 207 -3.63 -3.27 7.07
CA SER A 207 -2.69 -4.41 7.19
C SER A 207 -3.41 -5.72 7.53
N ILE A 208 -4.27 -5.72 8.55
CA ILE A 208 -5.05 -6.91 8.93
C ILE A 208 -6.00 -7.34 7.79
N SER A 209 -6.65 -6.39 7.12
CA SER A 209 -7.50 -6.66 5.95
C SER A 209 -6.72 -7.27 4.78
N HIS A 210 -5.50 -6.81 4.52
CA HIS A 210 -4.61 -7.40 3.52
C HIS A 210 -4.24 -8.82 3.92
N LEU A 211 -3.85 -9.08 5.17
CA LEU A 211 -3.51 -10.43 5.64
C LEU A 211 -4.69 -11.41 5.52
N ILE A 212 -5.93 -10.97 5.80
CA ILE A 212 -7.13 -11.77 5.51
C ILE A 212 -7.23 -12.07 4.01
N GLY A 213 -7.03 -11.05 3.18
CA GLY A 213 -6.96 -11.17 1.72
C GLY A 213 -5.93 -12.19 1.27
N LEU A 214 -4.72 -12.14 1.83
CA LEU A 214 -3.62 -13.04 1.51
C LEU A 214 -3.85 -14.46 2.03
N VAL A 215 -4.71 -14.67 3.03
CA VAL A 215 -5.14 -16.03 3.41
C VAL A 215 -6.15 -16.57 2.41
N ARG A 216 -7.10 -15.75 1.95
CA ARG A 216 -8.23 -16.16 1.10
C ARG A 216 -7.95 -16.13 -0.40
N GLY A 217 -6.91 -15.42 -0.82
CA GLY A 217 -6.43 -15.34 -2.19
C GLY A 217 -7.15 -14.34 -3.10
N PRO A 218 -6.82 -14.38 -4.40
CA PRO A 218 -7.30 -13.46 -5.42
C PRO A 218 -8.82 -13.37 -5.51
N GLN A 219 -9.30 -12.21 -5.94
CA GLN A 219 -10.71 -11.98 -6.24
C GLN A 219 -10.89 -11.15 -7.51
N PHE A 220 -11.56 -11.73 -8.50
CA PHE A 220 -12.07 -10.93 -9.61
C PHE A 220 -13.28 -10.11 -9.17
N TYR A 221 -13.21 -8.80 -9.37
CA TYR A 221 -14.31 -7.89 -9.09
C TYR A 221 -14.35 -6.80 -10.15
N LYS A 222 -15.47 -6.70 -10.87
CA LYS A 222 -15.60 -5.89 -12.11
C LYS A 222 -15.70 -4.37 -11.89
N GLN A 223 -15.67 -3.88 -10.65
CA GLN A 223 -15.78 -2.44 -10.38
C GLN A 223 -14.44 -1.74 -10.65
N GLY A 224 -14.46 -0.66 -11.43
CA GLY A 224 -13.25 0.05 -11.85
C GLY A 224 -12.54 -0.62 -13.04
N TYR A 225 -11.41 -0.07 -13.45
CA TYR A 225 -10.56 -0.61 -14.50
C TYR A 225 -9.68 -1.73 -13.94
N TYR A 226 -10.11 -2.97 -14.15
CA TYR A 226 -9.37 -4.16 -13.73
C TYR A 226 -9.57 -5.25 -14.81
N PRO A 227 -8.73 -5.26 -15.85
CA PRO A 227 -8.86 -6.18 -16.97
C PRO A 227 -8.87 -7.65 -16.51
N LYS A 228 -9.64 -8.49 -17.21
CA LYS A 228 -9.82 -9.90 -16.82
C LYS A 228 -8.53 -10.70 -16.98
N ASP A 229 -7.83 -10.49 -18.07
CA ASP A 229 -6.49 -11.04 -18.35
C ASP A 229 -5.46 -10.61 -17.31
N TYR A 230 -5.49 -9.36 -16.88
CA TYR A 230 -4.64 -8.87 -15.79
C TYR A 230 -4.90 -9.61 -14.47
N TYR A 231 -6.17 -9.84 -14.14
CA TYR A 231 -6.55 -10.65 -12.98
C TYR A 231 -6.10 -12.10 -13.11
N GLU A 232 -6.38 -12.74 -14.25
CA GLU A 232 -6.04 -14.15 -14.50
C GLU A 232 -4.52 -14.38 -14.41
N GLU A 233 -3.73 -13.44 -14.90
CA GLU A 233 -2.27 -13.49 -14.79
C GLU A 233 -1.81 -13.37 -13.32
N TYR A 234 -2.40 -12.44 -12.55
CA TYR A 234 -2.12 -12.34 -11.12
C TYR A 234 -2.50 -13.62 -10.36
N GLU A 235 -3.67 -14.19 -10.66
CA GLU A 235 -4.17 -15.43 -10.04
C GLU A 235 -3.23 -16.60 -10.32
N ASP A 236 -2.74 -16.76 -11.55
CA ASP A 236 -1.77 -17.80 -11.94
C ASP A 236 -0.45 -17.69 -11.15
N PHE A 237 0.10 -16.49 -10.99
CA PHE A 237 1.28 -16.30 -10.14
C PHE A 237 0.99 -16.63 -8.67
N TYR A 238 -0.17 -16.22 -8.17
CA TYR A 238 -0.59 -16.50 -6.80
C TYR A 238 -0.71 -18.01 -6.55
N GLU A 239 -1.27 -18.76 -7.49
CA GLU A 239 -1.38 -20.22 -7.45
C GLU A 239 -0.01 -20.91 -7.44
N LYS A 240 0.96 -20.41 -8.22
CA LYS A 240 2.32 -20.98 -8.32
C LYS A 240 3.24 -20.69 -7.13
N ALA A 241 2.99 -19.59 -6.43
CA ALA A 241 3.84 -19.14 -5.33
C ALA A 241 3.79 -20.11 -4.14
N ASP A 242 4.94 -20.44 -3.59
CA ASP A 242 5.06 -21.25 -2.37
C ASP A 242 5.02 -20.35 -1.11
N VAL A 243 5.55 -19.13 -1.23
CA VAL A 243 5.63 -18.14 -0.15
C VAL A 243 4.99 -16.83 -0.58
N ILE A 244 4.23 -16.24 0.34
CA ILE A 244 3.67 -14.91 0.25
C ILE A 244 4.31 -14.07 1.36
N GLU A 245 4.94 -12.97 0.99
CA GLU A 245 5.48 -12.00 1.92
C GLU A 245 4.58 -10.76 1.95
N TYR A 246 4.43 -10.15 3.12
CA TYR A 246 3.72 -8.88 3.29
C TYR A 246 4.60 -7.86 4.01
N ALA A 247 4.58 -6.62 3.55
CA ALA A 247 5.21 -5.51 4.23
C ALA A 247 4.49 -4.18 3.94
N THR A 248 4.71 -3.20 4.81
CA THR A 248 4.49 -1.80 4.45
C THR A 248 5.79 -1.19 3.93
N ILE A 249 5.68 -0.34 2.92
CA ILE A 249 6.76 0.52 2.45
C ILE A 249 6.40 1.98 2.72
N LEU A 250 7.23 2.63 3.53
CA LEU A 250 7.03 4.02 3.94
C LEU A 250 7.93 4.97 3.18
N PHE A 251 7.44 6.17 2.95
CA PHE A 251 8.31 7.29 2.63
C PHE A 251 8.99 7.81 3.89
N ASP A 252 10.32 7.83 3.92
CA ASP A 252 11.10 8.45 4.99
C ASP A 252 11.31 9.95 4.69
N PRO A 253 10.66 10.87 5.42
CA PRO A 253 10.76 12.29 5.15
C PRO A 253 12.04 12.93 5.71
N THR A 254 13.01 12.18 6.25
CA THR A 254 14.21 12.73 6.92
C THR A 254 15.07 13.63 6.03
N ALA A 255 15.07 13.41 4.70
CA ALA A 255 15.76 14.29 3.75
C ALA A 255 15.07 15.66 3.56
N PHE A 256 13.90 15.84 4.15
CA PHE A 256 13.13 17.08 4.18
C PHE A 256 13.22 17.72 5.56
N ASN A 257 13.26 19.05 5.59
CA ASN A 257 13.33 19.80 6.85
C ASN A 257 11.92 19.92 7.48
N VAL A 258 11.33 18.78 7.81
CA VAL A 258 9.96 18.64 8.34
C VAL A 258 9.98 17.85 9.65
N ASN A 259 8.89 17.91 10.41
CA ASN A 259 8.73 17.03 11.57
C ASN A 259 8.63 15.58 11.10
N THR A 260 9.37 14.70 11.79
CA THR A 260 9.39 13.25 11.49
C THR A 260 8.75 12.43 12.59
N GLN A 261 8.15 13.06 13.60
CA GLN A 261 7.57 12.36 14.75
C GLN A 261 6.43 11.44 14.33
N GLU A 262 5.53 11.91 13.47
CA GLU A 262 4.38 11.13 13.00
C GLU A 262 4.82 9.88 12.20
N PHE A 263 5.93 10.00 11.43
CA PHE A 263 6.56 8.86 10.76
C PHE A 263 7.15 7.86 11.75
N LYS A 264 7.82 8.34 12.80
CA LYS A 264 8.40 7.48 13.85
C LYS A 264 7.32 6.79 14.67
N ASP A 265 6.29 7.52 15.09
CA ASP A 265 5.17 7.00 15.86
C ASP A 265 4.45 5.89 15.10
N TYR A 266 4.18 6.11 13.81
CA TYR A 266 3.57 5.07 12.99
C TYR A 266 4.51 3.88 12.75
N SER A 267 5.80 4.13 12.51
CA SER A 267 6.79 3.06 12.34
C SER A 267 6.88 2.18 13.60
N GLU A 268 6.86 2.79 14.78
CA GLU A 268 6.86 2.08 16.06
C GLU A 268 5.55 1.30 16.26
N LEU A 269 4.40 1.93 16.02
CA LEU A 269 3.10 1.29 16.12
C LEU A 269 3.00 0.07 15.21
N TYR A 270 3.37 0.20 13.93
CA TYR A 270 3.35 -0.89 12.97
C TYR A 270 4.30 -2.02 13.38
N SER A 271 5.52 -1.68 13.82
CA SER A 271 6.50 -2.68 14.25
C SER A 271 5.99 -3.49 15.44
N LYS A 272 5.46 -2.81 16.47
CA LYS A 272 4.97 -3.44 17.70
C LYS A 272 3.66 -4.21 17.54
N THR A 273 2.89 -3.94 16.50
CA THR A 273 1.58 -4.58 16.29
C THR A 273 1.62 -5.62 15.18
N ILE A 274 2.18 -5.29 14.01
CA ILE A 274 2.16 -6.16 12.83
C ILE A 274 3.42 -7.01 12.72
N ILE A 275 4.62 -6.42 12.89
CA ILE A 275 5.88 -7.16 12.71
C ILE A 275 6.11 -8.12 13.89
N GLU A 276 6.08 -7.62 15.13
CA GLU A 276 6.36 -8.42 16.33
C GLU A 276 5.42 -9.62 16.50
N HIS A 277 4.18 -9.52 16.01
CA HIS A 277 3.14 -10.52 16.17
C HIS A 277 2.69 -11.16 14.86
N GLY A 278 3.48 -11.00 13.79
CA GLY A 278 3.04 -11.29 12.44
C GLY A 278 2.61 -12.74 12.23
N LYS A 279 3.38 -13.69 12.77
CA LYS A 279 3.07 -15.11 12.68
C LYS A 279 1.76 -15.43 13.40
N GLU A 280 1.59 -14.93 14.61
CA GLU A 280 0.41 -15.16 15.44
C GLU A 280 -0.85 -14.55 14.82
N ILE A 281 -0.72 -13.38 14.19
CA ILE A 281 -1.81 -12.75 13.42
C ILE A 281 -2.24 -13.66 12.27
N VAL A 282 -1.29 -14.14 11.46
CA VAL A 282 -1.57 -15.02 10.32
C VAL A 282 -2.20 -16.34 10.79
N ASP A 283 -1.68 -16.95 11.84
CA ASP A 283 -2.21 -18.20 12.40
C ASP A 283 -3.62 -18.02 12.97
N CYS A 284 -3.88 -16.88 13.62
CA CYS A 284 -5.20 -16.49 14.11
C CYS A 284 -6.20 -16.34 12.96
N ILE A 285 -5.82 -15.63 11.88
CA ILE A 285 -6.67 -15.46 10.69
C ILE A 285 -6.95 -16.81 10.02
N LYS A 286 -5.94 -17.67 9.84
CA LYS A 286 -6.11 -19.01 9.23
C LYS A 286 -7.07 -19.89 10.05
N SER A 287 -6.96 -19.82 11.38
CA SER A 287 -7.84 -20.56 12.28
C SER A 287 -9.28 -20.02 12.21
N TRP A 288 -9.44 -18.69 12.22
CA TRP A 288 -10.73 -18.03 12.08
C TRP A 288 -11.42 -18.33 10.75
N ASP A 289 -10.65 -18.43 9.67
CA ASP A 289 -11.15 -18.74 8.32
C ASP A 289 -11.57 -20.22 8.17
N ASN A 290 -11.35 -21.07 9.19
CA ASN A 290 -11.72 -22.50 9.22
C ASN A 290 -11.25 -23.33 8.01
N GLY A 291 -10.20 -22.87 7.30
CA GLY A 291 -9.72 -23.54 6.09
C GLY A 291 -10.66 -23.42 4.90
N GLU A 292 -11.56 -22.43 4.85
CA GLU A 292 -12.35 -22.11 3.66
C GLU A 292 -11.48 -21.65 2.48
N SER A 293 -10.24 -21.22 2.75
CA SER A 293 -9.28 -20.94 1.68
C SER A 293 -8.76 -22.21 1.01
N GLU A 294 -8.92 -22.26 -0.31
CA GLU A 294 -8.31 -23.25 -1.19
C GLU A 294 -6.77 -23.11 -1.23
N TYR A 295 -6.24 -21.97 -0.79
CA TYR A 295 -4.83 -21.60 -0.89
C TYR A 295 -4.08 -21.91 0.42
N LYS A 296 -3.27 -22.98 0.42
CA LYS A 296 -2.41 -23.36 1.56
C LYS A 296 -1.03 -22.71 1.50
N LYS A 297 -0.98 -21.37 1.44
CA LYS A 297 0.26 -20.61 1.28
C LYS A 297 1.00 -20.39 2.59
N ARG A 298 2.34 -20.36 2.54
CA ARG A 298 3.17 -19.85 3.63
C ARG A 298 3.14 -18.32 3.56
N ILE A 299 2.55 -17.67 4.56
CA ILE A 299 2.44 -16.21 4.60
C ILE A 299 3.38 -15.70 5.68
N GLU A 300 4.25 -14.78 5.32
CA GLU A 300 5.28 -14.21 6.18
C GLU A 300 5.20 -12.68 6.15
N ILE A 301 5.41 -12.05 7.29
CA ILE A 301 5.54 -10.59 7.38
C ILE A 301 7.03 -10.28 7.44
N LEU A 302 7.50 -9.32 6.65
CA LEU A 302 8.91 -8.94 6.70
C LEU A 302 9.28 -8.42 8.09
N ASP A 303 10.48 -8.78 8.54
CA ASP A 303 11.03 -8.46 9.87
C ASP A 303 11.35 -6.97 10.08
N ARG A 304 11.11 -6.14 9.06
CA ARG A 304 11.37 -4.71 9.07
C ARG A 304 10.44 -3.96 8.13
N ILE A 305 10.15 -2.73 8.51
CA ILE A 305 9.53 -1.75 7.63
C ILE A 305 10.47 -1.45 6.47
N LEU A 306 9.95 -1.47 5.24
CA LEU A 306 10.67 -1.00 4.07
C LEU A 306 10.52 0.50 3.93
N THR A 307 11.54 1.16 3.36
CA THR A 307 11.41 2.55 2.95
C THR A 307 11.81 2.74 1.51
N TYR A 308 11.17 3.68 0.81
CA TYR A 308 11.55 4.05 -0.56
C TYR A 308 13.02 4.50 -0.65
N GLN A 309 13.47 5.27 0.34
CA GLN A 309 14.85 5.75 0.46
C GLN A 309 15.83 4.58 0.56
N ARG A 310 15.55 3.57 1.39
CA ARG A 310 16.41 2.39 1.49
C ARG A 310 16.35 1.55 0.21
N LEU A 311 15.16 1.36 -0.36
CA LEU A 311 14.97 0.62 -1.61
C LEU A 311 15.81 1.22 -2.75
N LEU A 312 15.80 2.55 -2.88
CA LEU A 312 16.47 3.30 -3.95
C LEU A 312 17.89 3.75 -3.59
N SER A 313 18.38 3.41 -2.41
CA SER A 313 19.81 3.47 -2.08
C SER A 313 20.61 2.38 -2.81
N ASP A 314 19.95 1.27 -3.17
CA ASP A 314 20.53 0.23 -4.02
C ASP A 314 20.66 0.73 -5.46
N LYS A 315 21.88 0.68 -6.01
CA LYS A 315 22.18 1.18 -7.36
C LYS A 315 21.41 0.45 -8.47
N ASN A 316 21.13 -0.84 -8.29
CA ASN A 316 20.38 -1.63 -9.26
C ASN A 316 18.91 -1.22 -9.29
N ASN A 317 18.34 -0.86 -8.14
CA ASN A 317 16.95 -0.36 -8.07
C ASN A 317 16.89 1.09 -8.57
N ARG A 318 17.83 1.93 -8.13
CA ARG A 318 17.87 3.37 -8.46
C ARG A 318 17.87 3.63 -9.96
N ARG A 319 18.66 2.87 -10.74
CA ARG A 319 18.81 3.04 -12.20
C ARG A 319 17.52 2.77 -12.99
N LEU A 320 16.51 2.18 -12.36
CA LEU A 320 15.23 1.84 -12.99
C LEU A 320 14.19 2.95 -12.83
N VAL A 321 14.42 3.88 -11.89
CA VAL A 321 13.55 5.02 -11.61
C VAL A 321 14.06 6.27 -12.32
N ALA A 322 13.15 7.08 -12.87
CA ALA A 322 13.52 8.30 -13.57
C ALA A 322 14.18 9.34 -12.63
N GLU A 323 15.23 10.01 -13.11
CA GLU A 323 15.96 11.04 -12.34
C GLU A 323 15.08 12.17 -11.80
N SER A 324 14.03 12.53 -12.55
CA SER A 324 12.99 13.48 -12.15
C SER A 324 12.28 13.06 -10.86
N VAL A 325 11.95 11.77 -10.71
CA VAL A 325 11.30 11.18 -9.54
C VAL A 325 12.28 11.16 -8.36
N LEU A 326 13.52 10.71 -8.60
CA LEU A 326 14.59 10.70 -7.59
C LEU A 326 14.82 12.09 -7.01
N LYS A 327 14.88 13.12 -7.88
CA LYS A 327 15.05 14.52 -7.49
C LYS A 327 13.84 15.06 -6.73
N TYR A 328 12.62 14.79 -7.21
CA TYR A 328 11.39 15.31 -6.61
C TYR A 328 11.20 14.81 -5.18
N TYR A 329 11.40 13.52 -4.97
CA TYR A 329 11.23 12.86 -3.67
C TYR A 329 12.49 12.83 -2.80
N LYS A 330 13.61 13.39 -3.28
CA LYS A 330 14.93 13.42 -2.61
C LYS A 330 15.41 12.02 -2.20
N PHE A 331 15.36 11.07 -3.13
CA PHE A 331 15.87 9.71 -2.97
C PHE A 331 17.37 9.59 -3.20
#